data_AF-A0ABD5SJ10-F1
#
_entry.id   AF-A0ABD5SJ10-F1
#
_cell.length_a   1.000
_cell.length_b   1.000
_cell.length_c   1.000
_cell.angle_alpha   90.00
_cell.angle_beta   90.00
_cell.angle_gamma   90.00
#
_symmetry.space_group_name_H-M   'P 1'
#
loop_
_entity.id
_entity.type
_entity.pdbx_description
1 polymer ?
#
loop_
_entity_poly.entity_id
_entity_poly.type
_entity_poly.pdbx_seq_one_letter_code
_entity_poly.pdbx_strand_id
1 'polypeptide(L)'
;PSSEVPMHAAIYRREDVGAIVHTHSSWSTAMAVAHEPLPPIHYMIVAVGKRVPVAEYAPYGTDELAEHIVSAMDEADATATFVENHGLVVTASDVETALENTHHVESLARLYLETRAAGLEPETLSDEQLETVLEKFESYGQ
;
A
#
# COMPACT_ATOMS: atom_id res chain seq x y z
N PRO A 1 -6.48 9.00 -22.27
CA PRO A 1 -6.20 8.04 -21.17
C PRO A 1 -5.65 8.83 -19.96
N SER A 2 -5.49 8.21 -18.79
CA SER A 2 -4.81 8.85 -17.65
C SER A 2 -3.36 9.24 -18.00
N SER A 3 -2.80 10.26 -17.34
CA SER A 3 -1.37 10.55 -17.39
C SER A 3 -0.52 9.45 -16.75
N GLU A 4 -1.10 8.68 -15.82
CA GLU A 4 -0.42 7.61 -15.07
C GLU A 4 -0.45 6.24 -15.78
N VAL A 5 -0.75 6.19 -17.08
CA VAL A 5 -0.71 4.93 -17.84
C VAL A 5 0.63 4.19 -17.70
N PRO A 6 1.80 4.87 -17.70
CA PRO A 6 3.08 4.17 -17.53
C PRO A 6 3.14 3.34 -16.25
N MET A 7 2.68 3.89 -15.12
CA MET A 7 2.56 3.18 -13.84
C MET A 7 1.68 1.94 -13.96
N HIS A 8 0.45 2.08 -14.47
CA HIS A 8 -0.45 0.94 -14.64
C HIS A 8 0.15 -0.14 -15.57
N ALA A 9 0.75 0.27 -16.68
CA ALA A 9 1.35 -0.64 -17.65
C ALA A 9 2.60 -1.35 -17.10
N ALA A 10 3.39 -0.70 -16.25
CA ALA A 10 4.51 -1.34 -15.57
C ALA A 10 4.02 -2.42 -14.58
N ILE A 11 2.99 -2.10 -13.79
CA ILE A 11 2.40 -3.06 -12.84
C ILE A 11 1.83 -4.30 -13.55
N TYR A 12 1.04 -4.12 -14.62
CA TYR A 12 0.53 -5.27 -15.40
C TYR A 12 1.64 -6.06 -16.12
N ARG A 13 2.83 -5.47 -16.33
CA ARG A 13 4.01 -6.19 -16.85
C ARG A 13 4.77 -6.93 -15.76
N ARG A 14 4.74 -6.41 -14.52
CA ARG A 14 5.33 -7.05 -13.33
C ARG A 14 4.59 -8.33 -12.99
N GLU A 15 3.26 -8.26 -12.92
CA GLU A 15 2.43 -9.33 -12.41
C GLU A 15 1.04 -9.31 -13.07
N ASP A 16 0.40 -10.48 -13.16
CA ASP A 16 -0.97 -10.63 -13.64
C ASP A 16 -1.97 -10.22 -12.54
N VAL A 17 -2.05 -8.92 -12.28
CA VAL A 17 -3.05 -8.33 -11.38
C VAL A 17 -4.37 -8.12 -12.13
N GLY A 18 -5.51 -8.26 -11.45
CA GLY A 18 -6.81 -8.05 -12.08
C GLY A 18 -7.32 -6.61 -11.98
N ALA A 19 -6.82 -5.82 -11.03
CA ALA A 19 -7.13 -4.40 -10.93
C ALA A 19 -6.03 -3.60 -10.22
N ILE A 20 -6.01 -2.30 -10.52
CA ILE A 20 -5.12 -1.30 -9.91
C ILE A 20 -5.97 -0.08 -9.53
N VAL A 21 -5.85 0.36 -8.29
CA VAL A 21 -6.44 1.61 -7.79
C VAL A 21 -5.32 2.56 -7.41
N HIS A 22 -5.41 3.80 -7.92
CA HIS A 22 -4.52 4.89 -7.56
C HIS A 22 -5.34 6.03 -6.98
N THR A 23 -4.93 6.56 -5.82
CA THR A 23 -5.62 7.64 -5.13
C THR A 23 -4.64 8.67 -4.56
N HIS A 24 -5.14 9.88 -4.37
CA HIS A 24 -4.50 10.94 -3.57
C HIS A 24 -5.29 11.13 -2.26
N SER A 25 -5.58 10.02 -1.57
CA SER A 25 -6.36 10.04 -0.33
C SER A 25 -5.55 10.66 0.81
N SER A 26 -6.21 11.44 1.66
CA SER A 26 -5.54 12.42 2.53
C SER A 26 -4.52 11.82 3.49
N TRP A 27 -4.83 10.68 4.14
CA TRP A 27 -3.95 10.09 5.14
C TRP A 27 -2.81 9.30 4.51
N SER A 28 -3.08 8.59 3.42
CA SER A 28 -2.04 7.93 2.63
C SER A 28 -1.07 8.94 2.02
N THR A 29 -1.57 10.04 1.46
CA THR A 29 -0.71 11.14 0.98
C THR A 29 0.04 11.81 2.13
N ALA A 30 -0.52 11.91 3.35
CA ALA A 30 0.22 12.42 4.50
C ALA A 30 1.42 11.52 4.88
N MET A 31 1.24 10.20 4.87
CA MET A 31 2.35 9.23 5.03
C MET A 31 3.40 9.42 3.93
N ALA A 32 2.94 9.55 2.68
CA ALA A 32 3.81 9.70 1.51
C ALA A 32 4.62 11.01 1.52
N VAL A 33 4.03 12.13 1.96
CA VAL A 33 4.71 13.43 2.14
C VAL A 33 5.72 13.36 3.29
N ALA A 34 5.43 12.59 4.34
CA ALA A 34 6.35 12.38 5.45
C ALA A 34 7.49 11.40 5.13
N HIS A 35 7.44 10.72 3.96
CA HIS A 35 8.32 9.60 3.62
C HIS A 35 8.29 8.51 4.71
N GLU A 36 7.11 8.25 5.27
CA GLU A 36 6.90 7.27 6.32
C GLU A 36 6.20 6.03 5.74
N PRO A 37 6.80 4.82 5.82
CA PRO A 37 6.08 3.59 5.52
C PRO A 37 4.99 3.33 6.57
N LEU A 38 3.97 2.54 6.24
CA LEU A 38 2.99 2.08 7.22
C LEU A 38 3.45 0.76 7.84
N PRO A 39 3.82 0.73 9.14
CA PRO A 39 4.18 -0.51 9.83
C PRO A 39 2.94 -1.35 10.21
N PRO A 40 3.12 -2.63 10.61
CA PRO A 40 2.03 -3.55 10.95
C PRO A 40 1.41 -3.26 12.32
N ILE A 41 0.81 -2.09 12.49
CA ILE A 41 0.14 -1.66 13.73
C ILE A 41 -1.24 -2.32 13.92
N HIS A 42 -1.75 -2.98 12.89
CA HIS A 42 -3.04 -3.65 12.90
C HIS A 42 -3.02 -4.84 11.94
N TYR A 43 -3.64 -5.95 12.33
CA TYR A 43 -3.57 -7.22 11.60
C TYR A 43 -4.08 -7.12 10.15
N MET A 44 -5.04 -6.23 9.87
CA MET A 44 -5.58 -6.02 8.52
C MET A 44 -4.55 -5.55 7.49
N ILE A 45 -3.34 -5.15 7.90
CA ILE A 45 -2.28 -4.82 6.95
C ILE A 45 -1.96 -5.99 6.02
N VAL A 46 -2.16 -7.25 6.47
CA VAL A 46 -1.93 -8.47 5.70
C VAL A 46 -2.71 -8.51 4.38
N ALA A 47 -3.79 -7.73 4.26
CA ALA A 47 -4.52 -7.60 3.01
C ALA A 47 -3.68 -7.04 1.85
N VAL A 48 -2.57 -6.35 2.17
CA VAL A 48 -1.65 -5.76 1.19
C VAL A 48 -0.16 -6.09 1.42
N GLY A 49 0.15 -7.00 2.35
CA GLY A 49 1.52 -7.38 2.73
C GLY A 49 1.79 -7.20 4.23
N LYS A 50 3.06 -7.20 4.65
CA LYS A 50 3.43 -6.99 6.07
C LYS A 50 3.65 -5.52 6.44
N ARG A 51 3.76 -4.64 5.45
CA ARG A 51 3.88 -3.18 5.57
C ARG A 51 3.44 -2.53 4.26
N VAL A 52 3.20 -1.22 4.27
CA VAL A 52 3.08 -0.43 3.01
C VAL A 52 4.34 0.42 2.86
N PRO A 53 5.22 0.14 1.87
CA PRO A 53 6.43 0.92 1.61
C PRO A 53 6.11 2.29 1.02
N VAL A 54 7.16 3.10 0.84
CA VAL A 54 7.11 4.36 0.09
C VAL A 54 8.03 4.21 -1.13
N ALA A 55 7.48 4.39 -2.32
CA ALA A 55 8.24 4.47 -3.56
C ALA A 55 8.88 5.86 -3.69
N GLU A 56 10.12 5.89 -4.16
CA GLU A 56 10.87 7.14 -4.36
C GLU A 56 10.18 8.06 -5.37
N TYR A 57 10.28 9.37 -5.12
CA TYR A 57 9.69 10.35 -6.01
C TYR A 57 10.34 10.34 -7.40
N ALA A 58 9.48 10.40 -8.41
CA ALA A 58 9.81 10.87 -9.74
C ALA A 58 8.57 11.61 -10.31
N PRO A 59 8.73 12.45 -11.34
CA PRO A 59 7.58 13.14 -11.93
C PRO A 59 6.48 12.17 -12.37
N TYR A 60 5.23 12.51 -12.10
CA TYR A 60 4.08 11.68 -12.47
C TYR A 60 4.03 11.36 -13.97
N GLY A 61 3.49 10.20 -14.33
CA GLY A 61 3.43 9.74 -15.72
C GLY A 61 4.79 9.47 -16.39
N THR A 62 5.87 9.26 -15.62
CA THR A 62 7.17 8.82 -16.14
C THR A 62 7.37 7.31 -15.96
N ASP A 63 8.21 6.71 -16.80
CA ASP A 63 8.64 5.32 -16.63
C ASP A 63 9.51 5.15 -15.37
N GLU A 64 10.31 6.16 -15.02
CA GLU A 64 11.12 6.20 -13.78
C GLU A 64 10.24 6.06 -12.53
N LEU A 65 9.14 6.81 -12.45
CA LEU A 65 8.19 6.65 -11.35
C LEU A 65 7.59 5.23 -11.31
N ALA A 66 7.27 4.69 -12.48
CA ALA A 66 6.71 3.35 -12.59
C ALA A 66 7.70 2.27 -12.09
N GLU A 67 8.99 2.43 -12.40
CA GLU A 67 10.07 1.56 -11.91
C GLU A 67 10.24 1.65 -10.39
N HIS A 68 10.19 2.85 -9.81
CA HIS A 68 10.25 3.03 -8.35
C HIS A 68 9.07 2.35 -7.65
N ILE A 69 7.86 2.48 -8.20
CA ILE A 69 6.64 1.87 -7.65
C ILE A 69 6.75 0.34 -7.64
N VAL A 70 7.16 -0.25 -8.77
CA VAL A 70 7.34 -1.70 -8.89
C VAL A 70 8.41 -2.20 -7.92
N SER A 71 9.56 -1.52 -7.87
CA SER A 71 10.69 -1.90 -6.99
C SER A 71 10.29 -1.85 -5.52
N ALA A 72 9.61 -0.79 -5.08
CA ALA A 72 9.17 -0.66 -3.69
C ALA A 72 8.20 -1.78 -3.27
N MET A 73 7.26 -2.14 -4.14
CA MET A 73 6.33 -3.24 -3.90
C MET A 73 7.05 -4.60 -3.84
N ASP A 74 7.98 -4.87 -4.76
CA ASP A 74 8.75 -6.13 -4.81
C ASP A 74 9.64 -6.31 -3.58
N GLU A 75 10.36 -5.25 -3.17
CA GLU A 75 11.24 -5.28 -1.99
C GLU A 75 10.46 -5.49 -0.68
N ALA A 76 9.19 -5.07 -0.63
CA ALA A 76 8.35 -5.20 0.54
C ALA A 76 7.45 -6.45 0.52
N ASP A 77 7.43 -7.21 -0.58
CA ASP A 77 6.45 -8.27 -0.85
C ASP A 77 5.02 -7.76 -0.56
N ALA A 78 4.67 -6.64 -1.20
CA ALA A 78 3.44 -5.89 -0.94
C ALA A 78 2.66 -5.60 -2.22
N THR A 79 1.33 -5.57 -2.10
CA THR A 79 0.42 -5.22 -3.19
C THR A 79 -0.03 -3.76 -3.14
N ALA A 80 0.52 -2.98 -2.20
CA ALA A 80 0.30 -1.54 -2.07
C ALA A 80 1.62 -0.80 -1.82
N THR A 81 1.72 0.46 -2.27
CA THR A 81 2.81 1.37 -1.91
C THR A 81 2.30 2.81 -1.85
N PHE A 82 2.81 3.58 -0.90
CA PHE A 82 2.78 5.02 -1.01
C PHE A 82 3.77 5.48 -2.07
N VAL A 83 3.57 6.69 -2.59
CA VAL A 83 4.44 7.33 -3.58
C VAL A 83 4.84 8.68 -3.04
N GLU A 84 6.12 8.87 -2.75
CA GLU A 84 6.66 10.06 -2.09
C GLU A 84 6.11 11.35 -2.71
N ASN A 85 5.58 12.25 -1.87
CA ASN A 85 4.94 13.51 -2.29
C ASN A 85 3.79 13.39 -3.31
N HIS A 86 3.12 12.24 -3.38
CA HIS A 86 2.11 11.97 -4.42
C HIS A 86 0.85 11.30 -3.87
N GLY A 87 0.88 10.02 -3.50
CA GLY A 87 -0.35 9.30 -3.14
C GLY A 87 -0.16 7.83 -2.84
N LEU A 88 -1.17 7.02 -3.17
CA LEU A 88 -1.23 5.58 -2.92
C LEU A 88 -1.51 4.83 -4.23
N VAL A 89 -0.89 3.66 -4.36
CA VAL A 89 -1.19 2.67 -5.40
C VAL A 89 -1.47 1.33 -4.72
N VAL A 90 -2.57 0.68 -5.09
CA VAL A 90 -2.99 -0.64 -4.61
C VAL A 90 -3.34 -1.54 -5.78
N THR A 91 -2.95 -2.81 -5.70
CA THR A 91 -3.21 -3.84 -6.69
C THR A 91 -3.96 -5.01 -6.05
N ALA A 92 -4.81 -5.69 -6.82
CA ALA A 92 -5.51 -6.90 -6.38
C ALA A 92 -5.98 -7.76 -7.57
N SER A 93 -6.58 -8.91 -7.27
CA SER A 93 -7.17 -9.85 -8.24
C SER A 93 -8.39 -9.32 -8.99
N ASP A 94 -9.05 -8.30 -8.46
CA ASP A 94 -10.27 -7.72 -9.00
C ASP A 94 -10.50 -6.32 -8.43
N VAL A 95 -11.44 -5.59 -9.04
CA VAL A 95 -11.70 -4.19 -8.71
C VAL A 95 -12.33 -4.00 -7.33
N GLU A 96 -13.12 -4.97 -6.85
CA GLU A 96 -13.77 -4.89 -5.54
C GLU A 96 -12.71 -5.03 -4.45
N THR A 97 -11.86 -6.05 -4.53
CA THR A 97 -10.74 -6.26 -3.62
C THR A 97 -9.75 -5.09 -3.65
N ALA A 98 -9.43 -4.55 -4.83
CA ALA A 98 -8.51 -3.41 -4.94
C ALA A 98 -9.08 -2.14 -4.25
N LEU A 99 -10.39 -1.90 -4.37
CA LEU A 99 -11.07 -0.78 -3.73
C LEU A 99 -11.15 -0.97 -2.20
N GLU A 100 -11.49 -2.17 -1.74
CA GLU A 100 -11.52 -2.49 -0.31
C GLU A 100 -10.13 -2.34 0.33
N ASN A 101 -9.10 -2.88 -0.30
CA ASN A 101 -7.72 -2.75 0.15
C ASN A 101 -7.25 -1.29 0.18
N THR A 102 -7.67 -0.47 -0.79
CA THR A 102 -7.42 0.99 -0.78
C THR A 102 -8.05 1.65 0.45
N HIS A 103 -9.29 1.30 0.80
CA HIS A 103 -9.95 1.81 2.00
C HIS A 103 -9.29 1.34 3.30
N HIS A 104 -8.82 0.09 3.34
CA HIS A 104 -8.07 -0.43 4.48
C HIS A 104 -6.77 0.34 4.69
N VAL A 105 -5.95 0.51 3.64
CA VAL A 105 -4.69 1.25 3.75
C VAL A 105 -4.91 2.69 4.21
N GLU A 106 -5.90 3.40 3.64
CA GLU A 106 -6.23 4.76 4.05
C GLU A 106 -6.66 4.83 5.53
N SER A 107 -7.46 3.87 5.98
CA SER A 107 -7.92 3.81 7.37
C SER A 107 -6.80 3.48 8.35
N LEU A 108 -5.85 2.62 7.96
CA LEU A 108 -4.68 2.29 8.76
C LEU A 108 -3.67 3.45 8.81
N ALA A 109 -3.45 4.15 7.70
CA ALA A 109 -2.65 5.38 7.66
C ALA A 109 -3.22 6.44 8.60
N ARG A 110 -4.55 6.63 8.57
CA ARG A 110 -5.24 7.51 9.52
C ARG A 110 -5.01 7.09 10.96
N LEU A 111 -5.22 5.81 11.28
CA LEU A 111 -5.06 5.27 12.63
C LEU A 111 -3.62 5.48 13.15
N TYR A 112 -2.62 5.21 12.31
CA TYR A 112 -1.21 5.41 12.63
C TYR A 112 -0.93 6.87 12.98
N LEU A 113 -1.33 7.80 12.11
CA LEU A 113 -1.09 9.23 12.28
C LEU A 113 -1.86 9.80 13.48
N GLU A 114 -3.12 9.43 13.68
CA GLU A 114 -3.92 9.87 14.84
C GLU A 114 -3.37 9.33 16.16
N THR A 115 -2.86 8.09 16.17
CA THR A 115 -2.22 7.50 17.37
C THR A 115 -0.97 8.28 17.76
N ARG A 116 -0.09 8.57 16.79
CA ARG A 116 1.11 9.41 17.02
C ARG A 116 0.74 10.83 17.42
N ALA A 117 -0.28 11.43 16.81
CA ALA A 117 -0.76 12.77 17.16
C ALA A 117 -1.30 12.84 18.59
N ALA A 118 -1.83 11.74 19.13
CA ALA A 118 -2.24 11.63 20.54
C ALA A 118 -1.06 11.47 21.52
N GLY A 119 0.18 11.42 21.01
CA GLY A 119 1.39 11.20 21.82
C GLY A 119 1.60 9.74 22.23
N LEU A 120 0.95 8.80 21.53
CA LEU A 120 1.11 7.36 21.73
C LEU A 120 2.05 6.81 20.65
N GLU A 121 2.93 5.90 21.05
CA GLU A 121 3.75 5.14 20.11
C GLU A 121 3.00 3.87 19.71
N PRO A 122 2.67 3.66 18.42
CA PRO A 122 2.00 2.44 17.97
C PRO A 122 2.91 1.22 18.12
N GLU A 123 2.49 0.25 18.92
CA GLU A 123 3.13 -1.07 18.93
C GLU A 123 2.88 -1.80 17.60
N THR A 124 3.84 -2.64 17.20
CA THR A 124 3.78 -3.40 15.94
C THR A 124 3.61 -4.89 16.20
N LEU A 125 2.92 -5.56 15.27
CA LEU A 125 2.83 -7.01 15.29
C LEU A 125 4.13 -7.62 14.79
N SER A 126 4.56 -8.73 15.41
CA SER A 126 5.70 -9.51 14.94
C SER A 126 5.38 -10.29 13.68
N ASP A 127 6.42 -10.73 12.96
CA ASP A 127 6.27 -11.59 11.79
C ASP A 127 5.46 -12.87 12.08
N GLU A 128 5.72 -13.52 13.22
CA GLU A 128 4.99 -14.72 13.67
C GLU A 128 3.50 -14.43 13.91
N GLN A 129 3.18 -13.25 14.46
CA GLN A 129 1.80 -12.83 14.65
C GLN A 129 1.11 -12.58 13.31
N LEU A 130 1.79 -11.95 12.35
CA LEU A 130 1.26 -11.72 11.01
C LEU A 130 1.09 -13.01 10.22
N GLU A 131 2.01 -13.97 10.35
CA GLU A 131 1.90 -15.30 9.75
C GLU A 131 0.67 -16.06 10.28
N THR A 132 0.43 -16.01 11.59
CA THR A 132 -0.79 -16.58 12.20
C THR A 132 -2.06 -15.94 11.65
N VAL A 133 -2.02 -14.64 11.32
CA VAL A 133 -3.17 -13.94 10.73
C VAL A 133 -3.36 -14.38 9.28
N LEU A 134 -2.29 -14.48 8.48
CA LEU A 134 -2.34 -14.93 7.09
C LEU A 134 -2.97 -16.33 6.96
N GLU A 135 -2.54 -17.29 7.79
CA GLU A 135 -3.13 -18.63 7.83
C GLU A 135 -4.64 -18.61 8.09
N LYS A 136 -5.10 -17.69 8.95
CA LYS A 136 -6.53 -17.51 9.23
C LYS A 136 -7.25 -16.76 8.10
N PHE A 137 -6.58 -15.81 7.46
CA PHE A 137 -7.13 -14.99 6.38
C PHE A 137 -7.47 -15.85 5.17
N GLU A 138 -6.60 -16.81 4.80
CA GLU A 138 -6.88 -17.79 3.74
C GLU A 138 -8.09 -18.68 4.05
N SER A 139 -8.37 -18.93 5.33
CA SER A 139 -9.54 -19.70 5.77
C SER A 139 -10.82 -18.88 5.88
N TYR A 140 -10.73 -17.55 5.83
CA TYR A 140 -11.83 -16.62 6.06
C TYR A 140 -12.31 -16.06 4.71
N GLY A 141 -13.44 -16.55 4.20
CA GLY A 141 -13.95 -16.21 2.85
C GLY A 141 -14.26 -17.42 1.96
N GLN A 142 -14.01 -18.64 2.46
CA GLN A 142 -14.63 -19.89 1.97
C GLN A 142 -15.99 -20.13 2.61
#